data_AF-A0A965LJI4-F1
#
_entry.id   AF-A0A965LJI4-F1
#
_cell.length_a   1.000
_cell.length_b   1.000
_cell.length_c   1.000
_cell.angle_alpha   90.00
_cell.angle_beta   90.00
_cell.angle_gamma   90.00
#
_symmetry.space_group_name_H-M   'P 1'
#
loop_
_entity.id
_entity.type
_entity.pdbx_description
1 polymer ?
#
loop_
_entity_poly.entity_id
_entity_poly.type
_entity_poly.pdbx_seq_one_letter_code
_entity_poly.pdbx_strand_id
1 'polypeptide(L)'
;MILLDGFYLSKSSPKMQAEPLAPIHERNPILPSSSMAERLDSDNLEDQANTTQSLLNEIAEESDQVAAEVEFWPVGVEVGNVRNNSSALIPKYIS
;
A
#
# COMPACT_ATOMS: atom_id res chain seq x y z
N MET A 1 -6.88 -24.00 -3.97
CA MET A 1 -6.50 -23.89 -2.54
C MET A 1 -5.16 -24.58 -2.40
N ILE A 2 -4.09 -23.81 -2.26
CA ILE A 2 -2.73 -24.35 -2.07
C ILE A 2 -2.23 -23.76 -0.75
N LEU A 3 -1.90 -24.66 0.18
CA LEU A 3 -1.30 -24.36 1.48
C LEU A 3 0.21 -24.25 1.29
N LEU A 4 0.76 -23.06 1.46
CA LEU A 4 2.18 -22.84 1.72
C LEU A 4 2.31 -21.75 2.79
N ASP A 5 2.82 -22.16 3.95
CA ASP A 5 3.55 -21.37 4.94
C ASP A 5 3.14 -19.89 5.11
N GLY A 6 2.02 -19.69 5.81
CA GLY A 6 1.85 -18.51 6.68
C GLY A 6 1.57 -17.16 6.03
N PHE A 7 1.51 -17.02 4.70
CA PHE A 7 1.27 -15.73 4.06
C PHE A 7 -0.01 -15.73 3.22
N TYR A 8 -1.10 -15.20 3.80
CA TYR A 8 -2.32 -14.90 3.07
C TYR A 8 -2.10 -13.71 2.14
N LEU A 9 -1.71 -13.92 0.89
CA LEU A 9 -2.01 -12.97 -0.17
C LEU A 9 -3.32 -13.39 -0.84
N SER A 10 -4.43 -13.13 -0.13
CA SER A 10 -5.70 -12.93 -0.84
C SER A 10 -5.53 -11.70 -1.74
N LYS A 11 -6.32 -11.59 -2.81
CA LYS A 11 -6.33 -10.44 -3.74
C LYS A 11 -6.57 -9.06 -3.06
N SER A 12 -6.69 -9.01 -1.73
CA SER A 12 -6.95 -7.84 -0.91
C SER A 12 -6.14 -7.81 0.40
N SER A 13 -5.05 -8.57 0.54
CA SER A 13 -4.25 -8.60 1.78
C SER A 13 -3.15 -7.53 1.78
N PRO A 14 -3.20 -6.50 2.64
CA PRO A 14 -2.11 -5.53 2.75
C PRO A 14 -0.75 -6.15 3.10
N LYS A 15 0.32 -5.58 2.58
CA LYS A 15 1.70 -5.94 2.91
C LYS A 15 1.99 -5.70 4.40
N MET A 16 2.97 -6.40 4.97
CA MET A 16 3.53 -6.02 6.29
C MET A 16 4.10 -4.61 6.21
N GLN A 17 4.02 -3.83 7.30
CA GLN A 17 4.44 -2.42 7.24
C GLN A 17 5.89 -2.27 6.78
N ALA A 18 6.16 -1.21 6.02
CA ALA A 18 7.52 -0.70 5.88
C ALA A 18 7.99 -0.13 7.22
N GLU A 19 9.31 -0.20 7.50
CA GLU A 19 9.90 0.24 8.78
C GLU A 19 9.51 1.69 9.17
N PRO A 20 9.50 2.67 8.25
CA PRO A 20 9.12 4.06 8.58
C PRO A 20 7.66 4.23 9.02
N LEU A 21 6.77 3.33 8.59
CA LEU A 21 5.34 3.35 8.91
C LEU A 21 5.00 2.51 10.15
N ALA A 22 5.98 1.81 10.72
CA ALA A 22 5.76 0.92 11.86
C ALA A 22 5.16 1.59 13.10
N PRO A 23 5.46 2.86 13.42
CA PRO A 23 4.81 3.54 14.53
C PRO A 23 3.31 3.79 14.35
N ILE A 24 2.79 3.74 13.11
CA ILE A 24 1.41 4.09 12.79
C ILE A 24 0.51 2.85 12.79
N HIS A 25 0.95 1.78 12.12
CA HIS A 25 0.13 0.60 11.90
C HIS A 25 0.99 -0.63 11.55
N GLU A 26 0.45 -1.82 11.80
CA GLU A 26 1.11 -3.11 11.52
C GLU A 26 1.14 -3.49 10.02
N ARG A 27 0.56 -2.66 9.15
CA ARG A 27 0.40 -2.92 7.71
C ARG A 27 0.30 -1.61 6.95
N ASN A 28 0.76 -1.60 5.70
CA ASN A 28 0.54 -0.51 4.76
C ASN A 28 -0.07 -1.06 3.44
N PRO A 29 -0.81 -0.22 2.69
CA PRO A 29 -1.18 -0.57 1.33
C PRO A 29 0.07 -0.74 0.46
N ILE A 30 -0.08 -1.39 -0.69
CA ILE A 30 0.94 -1.31 -1.74
C ILE A 30 0.97 0.12 -2.25
N LEU A 31 2.17 0.72 -2.23
CA LEU A 31 2.44 2.08 -2.69
C LEU A 31 3.18 2.01 -4.03
N PRO A 32 2.48 2.07 -5.17
CA PRO A 32 3.13 1.98 -6.46
C PRO A 32 3.84 3.27 -6.86
N SER A 33 5.07 3.13 -7.38
CA SER A 33 5.64 4.17 -8.22
C SER A 33 4.83 4.32 -9.51
N SER A 34 5.09 5.39 -10.27
CA SER A 34 4.46 5.58 -11.57
C SER A 34 4.76 4.41 -12.52
N SER A 35 5.99 3.92 -12.56
CA SER A 35 6.38 2.79 -13.42
C SER A 35 5.75 1.47 -12.98
N MET A 36 5.62 1.23 -11.68
CA MET A 36 4.92 0.03 -11.21
C MET A 36 3.43 0.12 -11.48
N ALA A 37 2.81 1.29 -11.30
CA ALA A 37 1.39 1.48 -11.61
C ALA A 37 1.10 1.18 -13.10
N GLU A 38 1.96 1.65 -14.01
CA GLU A 38 1.86 1.35 -15.44
C GLU A 38 1.98 -0.15 -15.73
N ARG A 39 2.94 -0.84 -15.10
CA ARG A 39 3.12 -2.30 -15.25
C ARG A 39 1.96 -3.12 -14.68
N LEU A 40 1.33 -2.63 -13.61
CA LEU A 40 0.19 -3.27 -12.95
C LEU A 40 -1.14 -3.01 -13.65
N ASP A 41 -1.16 -2.12 -14.65
CA ASP A 41 -2.31 -1.98 -15.54
C ASP A 41 -2.60 -3.32 -16.20
N SER A 42 -3.87 -3.74 -16.17
CA SER A 42 -4.31 -5.00 -16.76
C SER A 42 -3.86 -5.13 -18.21
N ASP A 43 -3.86 -4.04 -18.97
CA ASP A 43 -3.51 -4.05 -20.38
C ASP A 43 -2.01 -4.34 -20.62
N ASN A 44 -1.16 -4.16 -19.59
CA ASN A 44 0.29 -4.33 -19.64
C ASN A 44 0.79 -5.61 -18.96
N LEU A 45 -0.10 -6.38 -18.31
CA LEU A 45 0.28 -7.64 -17.66
C LEU A 45 0.48 -8.75 -18.70
N GLU A 46 1.72 -9.22 -18.84
CA GLU A 46 2.10 -10.30 -19.76
C GLU A 46 1.35 -11.62 -19.49
N ASP A 47 0.96 -11.88 -18.24
CA ASP A 47 0.11 -13.01 -17.84
C ASP A 47 -0.88 -12.58 -16.74
N GLN A 48 -2.01 -12.00 -17.15
CA GLN A 48 -3.11 -11.63 -16.24
C GLN A 48 -3.64 -12.82 -15.42
N ALA A 49 -3.49 -14.06 -15.92
CA ALA A 49 -4.06 -15.25 -15.30
C ALA A 49 -3.14 -15.85 -14.23
N ASN A 50 -1.82 -15.68 -14.36
CA ASN A 50 -0.84 -16.24 -13.42
C ASN A 50 0.10 -15.17 -12.85
N THR A 51 -0.26 -14.64 -11.68
CA THR A 51 0.68 -13.88 -10.85
C THR A 51 1.75 -14.80 -10.28
N THR A 52 3.03 -14.46 -10.47
CA THR A 52 4.16 -15.19 -9.88
C THR A 52 4.54 -14.63 -8.52
N GLN A 53 5.09 -15.47 -7.63
CA GLN A 53 5.62 -15.00 -6.34
C GLN A 53 6.77 -13.99 -6.52
N SER A 54 7.56 -14.14 -7.60
CA SER A 54 8.63 -13.19 -7.93
C SER A 54 8.08 -11.79 -8.18
N LEU A 55 7.00 -11.68 -8.94
CA LEU A 55 6.33 -10.40 -9.18
C LEU A 55 5.77 -9.79 -7.90
N LEU A 56 5.16 -10.60 -7.03
CA LEU A 56 4.65 -10.14 -5.73
C LEU A 56 5.77 -9.62 -4.81
N ASN A 57 6.93 -10.27 -4.82
CA ASN A 57 8.10 -9.82 -4.05
C ASN A 57 8.67 -8.50 -4.60
N GLU A 58 8.76 -8.38 -5.92
CA GLU A 58 9.22 -7.16 -6.60
C GLU A 58 8.29 -5.97 -6.25
N ILE A 59 6.97 -6.18 -6.35
CA ILE A 59 5.97 -5.17 -5.96
C ILE A 59 6.13 -4.77 -4.49
N ALA A 60 6.36 -5.75 -3.61
CA ALA A 60 6.50 -5.49 -2.18
C ALA A 60 7.78 -4.71 -1.86
N GLU A 61 8.89 -4.99 -2.55
CA GLU A 61 10.16 -4.29 -2.37
C GLU A 61 10.08 -2.85 -2.89
N GLU A 62 9.54 -2.66 -4.09
CA GLU A 62 9.35 -1.32 -4.65
C GLU A 62 8.39 -0.49 -3.79
N SER A 63 7.34 -1.11 -3.26
CA SER A 63 6.44 -0.45 -2.31
C SER A 63 7.13 -0.03 -1.01
N ASP A 64 8.16 -0.74 -0.53
CA ASP A 64 8.94 -0.31 0.64
C ASP A 64 9.80 0.91 0.34
N GLN A 65 10.35 0.98 -0.87
CA GLN A 65 11.14 2.14 -1.32
C GLN A 65 10.26 3.39 -1.34
N VAL A 66 9.05 3.32 -1.91
CA VAL A 66 8.10 4.43 -1.89
C VAL A 66 7.68 4.77 -0.46
N ALA A 67 7.44 3.77 0.40
CA ALA A 67 7.09 3.99 1.79
C ALA A 67 8.21 4.67 2.61
N ALA A 68 9.46 4.62 2.17
CA ALA A 68 10.57 5.34 2.80
C ALA A 68 10.55 6.84 2.52
N GLU A 69 9.82 7.27 1.50
CA GLU A 69 9.75 8.66 1.05
C GLU A 69 8.48 9.38 1.50
N VAL A 70 7.51 8.66 2.11
CA VAL A 70 6.25 9.28 2.53
C VAL A 70 6.36 9.97 3.88
N GLU A 71 5.70 11.12 3.97
CA GLU A 71 5.51 11.84 5.22
C GLU A 71 4.12 11.59 5.78
N PHE A 72 3.99 11.63 7.11
CA PHE A 72 2.73 11.47 7.81
C PHE A 72 2.66 12.40 9.02
N TRP A 73 1.44 12.81 9.38
CA TRP A 73 1.18 13.67 10.52
C TRP A 73 -0.17 13.33 11.16
N PRO A 74 -0.36 13.63 12.45
CA PRO A 74 -1.64 13.40 13.12
C PRO A 74 -2.75 14.32 12.55
N VAL A 75 -3.96 13.77 12.47
CA VAL A 75 -5.18 14.50 12.07
C VAL A 75 -6.23 14.39 13.18
N GLY A 76 -7.28 15.21 13.12
CA GLY A 76 -8.35 15.17 14.11
C GLY A 76 -9.24 13.93 13.98
N VAL A 77 -9.87 13.55 15.09
CA VAL A 77 -10.70 12.32 15.21
C VAL A 77 -11.95 12.35 14.33
N GLU A 78 -12.36 13.54 13.87
CA GLU A 78 -13.48 13.74 12.96
C GLU A 78 -13.35 12.96 11.64
N VAL A 79 -12.13 12.59 11.23
CA VAL A 79 -11.88 11.75 10.05
C VAL A 79 -12.48 10.35 10.20
N GLY A 80 -12.69 9.88 11.44
CA GLY A 80 -13.30 8.58 11.72
C GLY A 80 -14.80 8.49 11.41
N ASN A 81 -15.47 9.62 11.17
CA ASN A 81 -16.89 9.65 10.79
C ASN A 81 -17.03 9.90 9.28
N VAL A 82 -17.44 8.87 8.54
CA VAL A 82 -17.59 8.89 7.08
C VAL A 82 -18.58 9.94 6.54
N ARG A 83 -19.41 10.55 7.39
CA ARG A 83 -20.28 11.68 6.99
C ARG A 83 -19.53 13.01 6.88
N ASN A 84 -18.34 13.11 7.46
CA ASN A 84 -17.49 14.27 7.33
C ASN A 84 -16.69 14.15 6.03
N ASN A 85 -16.82 15.13 5.13
CA ASN A 85 -16.10 15.17 3.87
C ASN A 85 -15.73 16.62 3.54
N SER A 86 -14.64 17.10 4.14
CA SER A 86 -14.10 18.42 3.86
C SER A 86 -12.58 18.35 3.81
N SER A 87 -11.95 19.34 3.17
CA SER A 87 -10.49 19.43 3.09
C SER A 87 -9.84 19.64 4.46
N ALA A 88 -10.59 20.06 5.47
CA ALA A 88 -10.09 20.25 6.83
C ALA A 88 -9.67 18.93 7.50
N LEU A 89 -10.15 17.78 7.00
CA LEU A 89 -9.79 16.45 7.51
C LEU A 89 -8.34 16.05 7.18
N ILE A 90 -7.73 16.72 6.19
CA ILE A 90 -6.35 16.51 5.76
C ILE A 90 -5.62 17.86 5.70
N PRO A 91 -5.43 18.52 6.86
CA PRO A 91 -4.80 19.84 6.90
C PRO A 91 -3.37 19.75 6.36
N LYS A 92 -2.92 20.80 5.67
CA LYS A 92 -1.51 20.91 5.27
C LYS A 92 -0.65 20.85 6.52
N TYR A 93 0.41 20.04 6.46
CA TYR A 93 1.46 20.08 7.47
C TYR A 93 2.09 21.48 7.47
N ILE A 94 2.09 22.14 8.63
CA ILE A 94 2.76 23.43 8.84
C ILE A 94 3.93 23.12 9.78
N SER A 95 5.15 23.21 9.26
CA SER A 95 6.40 23.01 9.99
C SER A 95 6.66 24.10 11.03
#